data_AF-K9XA46-F1
#
_entry.id   AF-K9XA46-F1
#
_cell.length_a   1.000
_cell.length_b   1.000
_cell.length_c   1.000
_cell.angle_alpha   90.00
_cell.angle_beta   90.00
_cell.angle_gamma   90.00
#
_symmetry.space_group_name_H-M   'P 1'
#
loop_
_entity.id
_entity.type
_entity.pdbx_description
1 polymer ?
#
loop_
_entity_poly.entity_id
_entity_poly.type
_entity_poly.pdbx_seq_one_letter_code
_entity_poly.pdbx_strand_id
1 'polypeptide(L)'
;MSRLKRWLYLNQKRVNTEGTLREDYIKERLDKGINRVTIDDYAATLKIEYERLKLLDESEPETWVDYTAYDFFTEEEKQKFNSDGSLKREYAEYALNIGITDESLAEMERRKKIDVDSYNQLSAGYAEQGINFGQQQMRARIADSKSYLQRKALMSQDIRNGEEIESLPLDIQPDDYYRQQGYNPMHHDF
;
A
#
# COMPACT_ATOMS: atom_id res chain seq x y z
N MET A 1 -9.32 -5.46 7.00
CA MET A 1 -7.83 -5.55 6.99
C MET A 1 -7.28 -4.77 8.16
N SER A 2 -6.07 -5.08 8.62
CA SER A 2 -5.62 -4.72 9.97
C SER A 2 -4.23 -4.05 9.92
N ARG A 3 -4.00 -3.03 10.77
CA ARG A 3 -2.69 -2.37 10.94
C ARG A 3 -1.63 -3.37 11.34
N LEU A 4 -2.02 -4.32 12.18
CA LEU A 4 -1.19 -5.44 12.59
C LEU A 4 -0.73 -6.28 11.39
N LYS A 5 -1.60 -6.54 10.40
CA LYS A 5 -1.24 -7.28 9.19
C LYS A 5 -0.12 -6.58 8.41
N ARG A 6 -0.20 -5.25 8.24
CA ARG A 6 0.86 -4.45 7.60
C ARG A 6 2.17 -4.53 8.39
N TRP A 7 2.09 -4.34 9.70
CA TRP A 7 3.27 -4.39 10.57
C TRP A 7 3.95 -5.76 10.55
N LEU A 8 3.17 -6.84 10.58
CA LEU A 8 3.68 -8.21 10.49
C LEU A 8 4.37 -8.45 9.14
N TYR A 9 3.79 -7.97 8.04
CA TYR A 9 4.41 -8.08 6.72
C TYR A 9 5.76 -7.36 6.65
N LEU A 10 5.83 -6.11 7.16
CA LEU A 10 7.09 -5.34 7.20
C LEU A 10 8.15 -6.00 8.10
N ASN A 11 7.73 -6.65 9.18
CA ASN A 11 8.63 -7.25 10.17
C ASN A 11 8.82 -8.77 9.99
N GLN A 12 8.29 -9.40 8.94
CA GLN A 12 8.26 -10.86 8.77
C GLN A 12 9.64 -11.56 8.79
N LYS A 13 10.72 -10.82 8.50
CA LYS A 13 12.10 -11.31 8.59
C LYS A 13 12.62 -11.38 10.05
N ARG A 14 11.98 -10.64 10.96
CA ARG A 14 12.42 -10.44 12.35
C ARG A 14 11.47 -11.10 13.34
N VAL A 15 10.17 -10.97 13.12
CA VAL A 15 9.11 -11.44 14.03
C VAL A 15 8.31 -12.58 13.43
N ASN A 16 7.77 -13.43 14.29
CA ASN A 16 6.78 -14.43 13.94
C ASN A 16 5.37 -13.80 13.93
N THR A 17 4.35 -14.62 13.62
CA THR A 17 2.95 -14.20 13.59
C THR A 17 2.40 -13.72 14.94
N GLU A 18 3.10 -14.01 16.04
CA GLU A 18 2.72 -13.62 17.41
C GLU A 18 3.42 -12.34 17.88
N GLY A 19 4.21 -11.70 17.01
CA GLY A 19 4.97 -10.49 17.31
C GLY A 19 6.23 -10.72 18.15
N THR A 20 6.66 -11.97 18.30
CA THR A 20 7.90 -12.33 19.00
C THR A 20 9.04 -12.48 18.00
N LEU A 21 10.27 -12.17 18.40
CA LEU A 21 11.44 -12.37 17.56
C LEU A 21 11.60 -13.84 17.14
N ARG A 22 11.95 -14.05 15.88
CA ARG A 22 12.26 -15.38 15.36
C ARG A 22 13.63 -15.86 15.87
N GLU A 23 13.76 -17.16 16.08
CA GLU A 23 14.99 -17.76 16.59
C GLU A 23 16.19 -17.58 15.64
N ASP A 24 15.95 -17.65 14.32
CA ASP A 24 16.96 -17.41 13.29
C ASP A 24 17.51 -15.97 13.35
N TYR A 25 16.62 -14.99 13.52
CA TYR A 25 16.99 -13.59 13.70
C TYR A 25 17.77 -13.36 15.01
N ILE A 26 17.35 -13.99 16.12
CA ILE A 26 18.09 -13.93 17.40
C ILE A 26 19.51 -14.48 17.22
N LYS A 27 19.64 -15.64 16.58
CA LYS A 27 20.94 -16.27 16.32
C LYS A 27 21.84 -15.38 15.45
N GLU A 28 21.33 -14.83 14.36
CA GLU A 28 22.07 -13.91 13.50
C GLU A 28 22.61 -12.69 14.28
N ARG A 29 21.82 -12.16 15.22
CA ARG A 29 22.21 -11.01 16.05
C ARG A 29 23.29 -11.38 17.08
N LEU A 30 23.17 -12.55 17.70
CA LEU A 30 24.20 -13.07 18.61
C LEU A 30 25.53 -13.32 17.88
N ASP A 31 25.49 -13.89 16.67
CA ASP A 31 26.67 -14.13 15.84
C ASP A 31 27.38 -12.82 15.42
N LYS A 32 26.63 -11.72 15.35
CA LYS A 32 27.15 -10.35 15.13
C LYS A 32 27.69 -9.69 16.41
N GLY A 33 27.74 -10.40 17.53
CA GLY A 33 28.27 -9.91 18.81
C GLY A 33 27.30 -9.03 19.60
N ILE A 34 26.02 -8.97 19.22
CA ILE A 34 25.02 -8.20 19.97
C ILE A 34 24.66 -8.96 21.25
N ASN A 35 24.73 -8.28 22.40
CA ASN A 35 24.40 -8.88 23.69
C ASN A 35 22.92 -9.31 23.74
N ARG A 36 22.68 -10.47 24.36
CA ARG A 36 21.35 -11.00 24.65
C ARG A 36 20.42 -9.99 25.32
N VAL A 37 20.91 -9.20 26.28
CA VAL A 37 20.09 -8.18 26.96
C VAL A 37 19.51 -7.16 25.97
N THR A 38 20.33 -6.68 25.04
CA THR A 38 19.90 -5.74 23.99
C THR A 38 18.88 -6.38 23.03
N ILE A 39 19.03 -7.67 22.73
CA ILE A 39 18.08 -8.42 21.90
C ILE A 39 16.73 -8.56 22.63
N ASP A 40 16.76 -8.87 23.92
CA ASP A 40 15.55 -9.04 24.74
C ASP A 40 14.81 -7.71 24.93
N ASP A 41 15.52 -6.59 25.15
CA ASP A 41 14.94 -5.24 25.20
C ASP A 41 14.26 -4.85 23.87
N TYR A 42 14.91 -5.16 22.75
CA TYR A 42 14.34 -4.95 21.42
C TYR A 42 13.10 -5.82 21.18
N ALA A 43 13.14 -7.09 21.60
CA ALA A 43 12.00 -8.01 21.51
C ALA A 43 10.80 -7.50 22.31
N ALA A 44 11.03 -6.99 23.53
CA ALA A 44 9.99 -6.41 24.37
C ALA A 44 9.32 -5.20 23.68
N THR A 45 10.12 -4.33 23.05
CA THR A 45 9.60 -3.16 22.31
C THR A 45 8.70 -3.58 21.15
N LEU A 46 9.13 -4.56 20.34
CA LEU A 46 8.32 -5.09 19.24
C LEU A 46 7.03 -5.75 19.73
N LYS A 47 7.09 -6.46 20.87
CA LYS A 47 5.92 -7.10 21.46
C LYS A 47 4.89 -6.08 21.97
N ILE A 48 5.36 -4.98 22.58
CA ILE A 48 4.48 -3.87 23.00
C ILE A 48 3.75 -3.27 21.79
N GLU A 49 4.47 -3.00 20.70
CA GLU A 49 3.85 -2.46 19.48
C GLU A 49 2.87 -3.46 18.86
N TYR A 50 3.21 -4.75 18.82
CA TYR A 50 2.29 -5.81 18.37
C TYR A 50 0.98 -5.80 19.16
N GLU A 51 1.03 -5.82 20.49
CA GLU A 51 -0.18 -5.85 21.33
C GLU A 51 -0.99 -4.56 21.19
N ARG A 52 -0.31 -3.41 21.04
CA ARG A 52 -0.97 -2.12 20.78
C ARG A 52 -1.71 -2.14 19.44
N LEU A 53 -1.08 -2.60 18.37
CA LEU A 53 -1.70 -2.67 17.04
C LEU A 53 -2.86 -3.67 17.02
N LYS A 54 -2.70 -4.81 17.69
CA LYS A 54 -3.77 -5.78 17.89
C LYS A 54 -4.98 -5.15 18.57
N LEU A 55 -4.76 -4.45 19.69
CA LEU A 55 -5.81 -3.74 20.40
C LEU A 55 -6.50 -2.71 19.49
N LEU A 56 -5.74 -1.91 18.74
CA LEU A 56 -6.30 -0.92 17.81
C LEU A 56 -7.14 -1.57 16.71
N ASP A 57 -6.74 -2.73 16.19
CA ASP A 57 -7.51 -3.44 15.17
C ASP A 57 -8.81 -4.04 15.75
N GLU A 58 -8.80 -4.42 17.03
CA GLU A 58 -9.98 -4.94 17.75
C GLU A 58 -10.93 -3.82 18.20
N SER A 59 -10.41 -2.70 18.68
CA SER A 59 -11.20 -1.59 19.23
C SER A 59 -11.61 -0.55 18.19
N GLU A 60 -10.75 -0.30 17.20
CA GLU A 60 -10.89 0.76 16.20
C GLU A 60 -10.47 0.24 14.81
N PRO A 61 -11.22 -0.74 14.25
CA PRO A 61 -10.85 -1.36 12.98
C PRO A 61 -10.75 -0.31 11.87
N GLU A 62 -9.72 -0.43 11.04
CA GLU A 62 -9.58 0.44 9.87
C GLU A 62 -10.72 0.20 8.87
N THR A 63 -11.29 1.29 8.38
CA THR A 63 -12.23 1.21 7.27
C THR A 63 -11.50 0.77 6.01
N TRP A 64 -12.06 -0.22 5.33
CA TRP A 64 -11.56 -0.69 4.05
C TRP A 64 -12.59 -0.37 2.98
N VAL A 65 -12.25 0.61 2.13
CA VAL A 65 -13.07 0.97 0.97
C VAL A 65 -12.59 0.14 -0.21
N ASP A 66 -13.49 -0.65 -0.80
CA ASP A 66 -13.18 -1.41 -2.01
C ASP A 66 -13.27 -0.48 -3.22
N TYR A 67 -12.11 -0.18 -3.80
CA TYR A 67 -12.01 0.51 -5.08
C TYR A 67 -11.70 -0.49 -6.18
N THR A 68 -12.43 -0.35 -7.28
CA THR A 68 -12.26 -1.07 -8.53
C THR A 68 -11.42 -0.26 -9.51
N ALA A 69 -10.90 -0.91 -10.56
CA ALA A 69 -10.24 -0.22 -11.66
C ALA A 69 -11.14 0.89 -12.26
N TYR A 70 -12.46 0.65 -12.30
CA TYR A 70 -13.45 1.56 -12.86
C TYR A 70 -13.58 2.88 -12.08
N ASP A 71 -13.31 2.89 -10.77
CA ASP A 71 -13.28 4.12 -9.97
C ASP A 71 -12.17 5.08 -10.42
N PHE A 72 -11.16 4.53 -11.11
CA PHE A 72 -10.03 5.28 -11.64
C PHE A 72 -10.21 5.69 -13.10
N PHE A 73 -11.24 5.23 -13.79
CA PHE A 73 -11.48 5.59 -15.18
C PHE A 73 -11.80 7.08 -15.31
N THR A 74 -11.31 7.68 -16.38
CA THR A 74 -11.73 9.00 -16.83
C THR A 74 -13.18 8.97 -17.33
N GLU A 75 -13.84 10.11 -17.37
CA GLU A 75 -15.22 10.18 -17.88
C GLU A 75 -15.30 9.74 -19.36
N GLU A 76 -14.26 10.01 -20.16
CA GLU A 76 -14.17 9.51 -21.53
C GLU A 76 -14.07 7.98 -21.59
N GLU A 77 -13.29 7.36 -20.72
CA GLU A 77 -13.19 5.90 -20.65
C GLU A 77 -14.52 5.29 -20.20
N LYS A 78 -15.24 5.90 -19.25
CA LYS A 78 -16.56 5.43 -18.84
C LYS A 78 -17.61 5.52 -19.94
N GLN A 79 -17.45 6.42 -20.91
CA GLN A 79 -18.30 6.46 -22.09
C GLN A 79 -18.01 5.30 -23.06
N LYS A 80 -16.76 4.82 -23.09
CA LYS A 80 -16.28 3.82 -24.06
C LYS A 80 -16.33 2.38 -23.53
N PHE A 81 -16.12 2.18 -22.23
CA PHE A 81 -15.88 0.87 -21.64
C PHE A 81 -16.84 0.57 -20.47
N ASN A 82 -17.07 -0.71 -20.25
CA ASN A 82 -17.67 -1.25 -19.03
C ASN A 82 -16.59 -1.39 -17.93
N SER A 83 -17.03 -1.71 -16.71
CA SER A 83 -16.13 -1.85 -15.55
C SER A 83 -15.13 -3.01 -15.67
N ASP A 84 -15.43 -4.03 -16.47
CA ASP A 84 -14.54 -5.16 -16.77
C ASP A 84 -13.56 -4.86 -17.92
N GLY A 85 -13.60 -3.64 -18.47
CA GLY A 85 -12.77 -3.21 -19.59
C GLY A 85 -13.28 -3.64 -20.97
N SER A 86 -14.43 -4.32 -21.05
CA SER A 86 -15.09 -4.58 -22.33
C SER A 86 -15.59 -3.30 -22.99
N LEU A 87 -15.60 -3.25 -24.31
CA LEU A 87 -16.08 -2.09 -25.07
C LEU A 87 -17.61 -2.03 -25.00
N LYS A 88 -18.16 -0.84 -24.75
CA LYS A 88 -19.60 -0.62 -24.84
C LYS A 88 -20.06 -0.74 -26.27
N ARG A 89 -21.18 -1.43 -26.47
CA ARG A 89 -21.76 -1.67 -27.78
C ARG A 89 -22.09 -0.36 -28.49
N GLU A 90 -22.64 0.61 -27.76
CA GLU A 90 -23.01 1.92 -28.29
C GLU A 90 -21.79 2.68 -28.82
N TYR A 91 -20.66 2.58 -28.11
CA TYR A 91 -19.41 3.18 -28.56
C TYR A 91 -18.81 2.43 -29.76
N ALA A 92 -18.86 1.11 -29.76
CA ALA A 92 -18.39 0.29 -30.89
C ALA A 92 -19.14 0.65 -32.19
N GLU A 93 -20.47 0.72 -32.14
CA GLU A 93 -21.31 1.09 -33.28
C GLU A 93 -21.01 2.53 -33.75
N TYR A 94 -20.85 3.48 -32.83
CA TYR A 94 -20.44 4.85 -33.16
C TYR A 94 -19.06 4.90 -33.82
N ALA A 95 -18.08 4.19 -33.26
CA ALA A 95 -16.71 4.18 -33.73
C ALA A 95 -16.57 3.60 -35.15
N LEU A 96 -17.30 2.52 -35.45
CA LEU A 96 -17.37 1.96 -36.79
C LEU A 96 -17.94 2.95 -37.80
N ASN A 97 -18.99 3.69 -37.42
CA ASN A 97 -19.61 4.69 -38.29
C ASN A 97 -18.69 5.87 -38.64
N ILE A 98 -17.72 6.20 -37.77
CA ILE A 98 -16.71 7.24 -38.02
C ILE A 98 -15.42 6.69 -38.64
N GLY A 99 -15.39 5.41 -39.03
CA GLY A 99 -14.30 4.80 -39.78
C GLY A 99 -13.20 4.15 -38.93
N ILE A 100 -13.42 3.92 -37.64
CA ILE A 100 -12.51 3.09 -36.82
C ILE A 100 -12.73 1.62 -37.21
N THR A 101 -11.65 0.87 -37.41
CA THR A 101 -11.74 -0.54 -37.83
C THR A 101 -12.08 -1.47 -36.66
N ASP A 102 -12.72 -2.61 -36.96
CA ASP A 102 -12.99 -3.67 -35.98
C ASP A 102 -11.71 -4.13 -35.26
N GLU A 103 -10.60 -4.24 -35.99
CA GLU A 103 -9.30 -4.61 -35.42
C GLU A 103 -8.80 -3.58 -34.39
N SER A 104 -8.98 -2.29 -34.68
CA SER A 104 -8.62 -1.21 -33.75
C SER A 104 -9.50 -1.24 -32.49
N LEU A 105 -10.79 -1.54 -32.64
CA LEU A 105 -11.72 -1.70 -31.51
C LEU A 105 -11.36 -2.92 -30.65
N ALA A 106 -11.03 -4.04 -31.28
CA ALA A 106 -10.60 -5.24 -30.59
C ALA A 106 -9.29 -5.02 -29.81
N GLU A 107 -8.31 -4.32 -30.40
CA GLU A 107 -7.07 -3.97 -29.71
C GLU A 107 -7.31 -2.99 -28.56
N MET A 108 -8.20 -2.01 -28.75
CA MET A 108 -8.60 -1.06 -27.71
C MET A 108 -9.23 -1.79 -26.50
N GLU A 109 -10.17 -2.70 -26.75
CA GLU A 109 -10.78 -3.54 -25.72
C GLU A 109 -9.74 -4.42 -25.02
N ARG A 110 -8.87 -5.10 -25.79
CA ARG A 110 -7.82 -5.97 -25.25
C ARG A 110 -6.92 -5.20 -24.28
N ARG A 111 -6.46 -4.02 -24.67
CA ARG A 111 -5.60 -3.18 -23.82
C ARG A 111 -6.32 -2.76 -22.54
N LYS A 112 -7.59 -2.36 -22.64
CA LYS A 112 -8.35 -1.95 -21.46
C LYS A 112 -8.61 -3.11 -20.50
N LYS A 113 -8.89 -4.32 -21.00
CA LYS A 113 -8.98 -5.52 -20.16
C LYS A 113 -7.67 -5.81 -19.43
N ILE A 114 -6.54 -5.68 -20.12
CA ILE A 114 -5.21 -5.80 -19.49
C ILE A 114 -5.02 -4.77 -18.38
N ASP A 115 -5.45 -3.52 -18.57
CA ASP A 115 -5.37 -2.49 -17.51
C ASP A 115 -6.19 -2.89 -16.27
N VAL A 116 -7.43 -3.38 -16.48
CA VAL A 116 -8.31 -3.82 -15.39
C VAL A 116 -7.72 -5.02 -14.66
N ASP A 117 -7.24 -6.01 -15.38
CA ASP A 117 -6.61 -7.21 -14.80
C ASP A 117 -5.34 -6.85 -14.03
N SER A 118 -4.52 -5.95 -14.58
CA SER A 118 -3.30 -5.48 -13.91
C SER A 118 -3.62 -4.76 -12.61
N TYR A 119 -4.63 -3.89 -12.60
CA TYR A 119 -5.10 -3.26 -11.37
C TYR A 119 -5.57 -4.30 -10.33
N ASN A 120 -6.37 -5.28 -10.75
CA ASN A 120 -6.89 -6.31 -9.86
C ASN A 120 -5.77 -7.17 -9.24
N GLN A 121 -4.78 -7.55 -10.04
CA GLN A 121 -3.61 -8.29 -9.58
C GLN A 121 -2.78 -7.49 -8.58
N LEU A 122 -2.49 -6.22 -8.88
CA LEU A 122 -1.77 -5.34 -7.95
C LEU A 122 -2.56 -5.16 -6.65
N SER A 123 -3.85 -4.83 -6.75
CA SER A 123 -4.72 -4.63 -5.59
C SER A 123 -4.74 -5.87 -4.67
N ALA A 124 -4.82 -7.07 -5.25
CA ALA A 124 -4.73 -8.32 -4.50
C ALA A 124 -3.36 -8.49 -3.81
N GLY A 125 -2.26 -8.22 -4.51
CA GLY A 125 -0.91 -8.29 -3.94
C GLY A 125 -0.67 -7.33 -2.79
N TYR A 126 -1.19 -6.10 -2.87
CA TYR A 126 -1.13 -5.14 -1.75
C TYR A 126 -2.07 -5.54 -0.60
N ALA A 127 -3.24 -6.10 -0.90
CA ALA A 127 -4.18 -6.61 0.09
C ALA A 127 -3.56 -7.74 0.94
N GLU A 128 -2.74 -8.61 0.35
CA GLU A 128 -1.95 -9.62 1.09
C GLU A 128 -1.01 -8.99 2.12
N GLN A 129 -0.51 -7.79 1.86
CA GLN A 129 0.35 -7.02 2.75
C GLN A 129 -0.45 -6.19 3.77
N GLY A 130 -1.78 -6.19 3.71
CA GLY A 130 -2.65 -5.35 4.55
C GLY A 130 -2.80 -3.91 4.05
N ILE A 131 -2.40 -3.65 2.81
CA ILE A 131 -2.38 -2.33 2.19
C ILE A 131 -3.55 -2.18 1.22
N ASN A 132 -4.31 -1.09 1.34
CA ASN A 132 -5.40 -0.78 0.41
C ASN A 132 -4.88 0.05 -0.77
N PHE A 133 -4.48 -0.63 -1.84
CA PHE A 133 -3.92 -0.01 -3.04
C PHE A 133 -4.86 1.02 -3.69
N GLY A 134 -6.15 0.69 -3.79
CA GLY A 134 -7.14 1.62 -4.33
C GLY A 134 -7.28 2.88 -3.48
N GLN A 135 -7.28 2.74 -2.16
CA GLN A 135 -7.31 3.87 -1.24
C GLN A 135 -6.05 4.74 -1.37
N GLN A 136 -4.87 4.16 -1.58
CA GLN A 136 -3.65 4.91 -1.86
C GLN A 136 -3.77 5.70 -3.16
N GLN A 137 -4.19 5.05 -4.25
CA GLN A 137 -4.36 5.74 -5.53
C GLN A 137 -5.38 6.87 -5.45
N MET A 138 -6.50 6.65 -4.76
CA MET A 138 -7.52 7.68 -4.57
C MET A 138 -6.96 8.84 -3.73
N ARG A 139 -6.17 8.53 -2.70
CA ARG A 139 -5.50 9.56 -1.89
C ARG A 139 -4.49 10.36 -2.70
N ALA A 140 -3.70 9.73 -3.56
CA ALA A 140 -2.75 10.40 -4.45
C ALA A 140 -3.47 11.39 -5.38
N ARG A 141 -4.55 10.96 -6.05
CA ARG A 141 -5.39 11.84 -6.89
C ARG A 141 -5.95 13.03 -6.11
N ILE A 142 -6.42 12.78 -4.89
CA ILE A 142 -6.94 13.84 -4.03
C ILE A 142 -5.79 14.74 -3.55
N ALA A 143 -4.61 14.20 -3.23
CA ALA A 143 -3.45 14.95 -2.77
C ALA A 143 -2.94 15.94 -3.84
N ASP A 144 -2.95 15.53 -5.11
CA ASP A 144 -2.64 16.40 -6.25
C ASP A 144 -3.61 17.59 -6.35
N SER A 145 -4.86 17.41 -5.92
CA SER A 145 -5.88 18.47 -5.88
C SER A 145 -5.92 19.29 -4.58
N LYS A 146 -5.10 18.94 -3.57
CA LYS A 146 -5.23 19.45 -2.19
C LYS A 146 -4.28 20.60 -1.85
N SER A 147 -4.72 21.42 -0.90
CA SER A 147 -3.87 22.43 -0.25
C SER A 147 -2.75 21.78 0.59
N TYR A 148 -1.67 22.53 0.84
CA TYR A 148 -0.53 22.07 1.64
C TYR A 148 -0.92 21.48 3.01
N LEU A 149 -1.87 22.09 3.72
CA LEU A 149 -2.32 21.62 5.04
C LEU A 149 -2.99 20.24 4.99
N GLN A 150 -3.72 19.94 3.91
CA GLN A 150 -4.39 18.65 3.75
C GLN A 150 -3.40 17.56 3.31
N ARG A 151 -2.35 17.91 2.56
CA ARG A 151 -1.22 17.01 2.25
C ARG A 151 -0.43 16.65 3.51
N LYS A 152 -0.23 17.61 4.42
CA LYS A 152 0.42 17.35 5.72
C LYS A 152 -0.36 16.38 6.62
N ALA A 153 -1.69 16.45 6.63
CA ALA A 153 -2.51 15.51 7.38
C ALA A 153 -2.45 14.08 6.80
N LEU A 154 -2.39 13.97 5.47
CA LEU A 154 -2.25 12.70 4.75
C LEU A 154 -0.88 12.04 5.03
N MET A 155 0.17 12.85 5.00
CA MET A 155 1.56 12.44 5.26
C MET A 155 1.72 11.68 6.58
N SER A 156 1.13 12.15 7.68
CA SER A 156 1.20 11.43 8.96
C SER A 156 0.50 10.07 8.93
N GLN A 157 -0.51 9.89 8.08
CA GLN A 157 -1.16 8.60 7.91
C GLN A 157 -0.36 7.68 6.99
N ASP A 158 0.19 8.22 5.90
CA ASP A 158 0.98 7.47 4.93
C ASP A 158 2.31 7.00 5.54
N ILE A 159 2.97 7.85 6.33
CA ILE A 159 4.09 7.43 7.17
C ILE A 159 3.64 6.30 8.09
N ARG A 160 2.57 6.45 8.89
CA ARG A 160 2.09 5.34 9.74
C ARG A 160 1.73 4.06 8.99
N ASN A 161 1.40 4.17 7.71
CA ASN A 161 1.09 3.03 6.84
C ASN A 161 2.33 2.36 6.24
N GLY A 162 3.51 2.95 6.40
CA GLY A 162 4.76 2.45 5.83
C GLY A 162 4.86 2.68 4.33
N GLU A 163 4.19 3.70 3.80
CA GLU A 163 4.26 4.07 2.37
C GLU A 163 5.68 4.46 1.98
N GLU A 164 6.12 4.12 0.77
CA GLU A 164 7.46 4.47 0.28
C GLU A 164 7.69 5.98 0.36
N ILE A 165 8.91 6.41 0.72
CA ILE A 165 9.26 7.85 0.87
C ILE A 165 8.88 8.63 -0.40
N GLU A 166 9.14 8.06 -1.58
CA GLU A 166 8.86 8.68 -2.88
C GLU A 166 7.35 8.81 -3.18
N SER A 167 6.52 8.05 -2.48
CA SER A 167 5.05 8.07 -2.62
C SER A 167 4.36 9.04 -1.65
N LEU A 168 5.12 9.67 -0.74
CA LEU A 168 4.57 10.59 0.24
C LEU A 168 4.12 11.91 -0.40
N PRO A 169 3.04 12.52 0.12
CA PRO A 169 2.46 13.74 -0.46
C PRO A 169 3.30 15.01 -0.22
N LEU A 170 4.36 14.92 0.60
CA LEU A 170 5.31 15.99 0.91
C LEU A 170 6.69 15.36 1.16
N ASP A 171 7.73 16.09 0.79
CA ASP A 171 9.11 15.69 1.07
C ASP A 171 9.34 15.53 2.58
N ILE A 172 10.03 14.45 2.95
CA ILE A 172 10.54 14.19 4.29
C ILE A 172 11.99 13.76 4.19
N GLN A 173 12.81 14.21 5.15
CA GLN A 173 14.16 13.68 5.25
C GLN A 173 14.10 12.17 5.55
N PRO A 174 14.87 11.32 4.83
CA PRO A 174 14.83 9.88 5.03
C PRO A 174 15.01 9.45 6.50
N ASP A 175 15.92 10.10 7.22
CA ASP A 175 16.16 9.85 8.64
C ASP A 175 14.94 10.13 9.53
N ASP A 176 14.12 11.12 9.18
CA ASP A 176 12.90 11.47 9.92
C ASP A 176 11.75 10.54 9.60
N TYR A 177 11.68 10.06 8.35
CA TYR A 177 10.75 9.00 7.94
C TYR A 177 11.03 7.71 8.70
N TYR A 178 12.27 7.24 8.62
CA TYR A 178 12.67 5.99 9.26
C TYR A 178 12.54 6.10 10.79
N ARG A 179 12.86 7.25 11.41
CA ARG A 179 12.56 7.47 12.84
C ARG A 179 11.08 7.31 13.19
N GLN A 180 10.19 7.78 12.34
CA GLN A 180 8.74 7.61 12.53
C GLN A 180 8.27 6.17 12.26
N GLN A 181 9.01 5.38 11.47
CA GLN A 181 8.86 3.92 11.35
C GLN A 181 9.45 3.13 12.52
N GLY A 182 10.00 3.79 13.54
CA GLY A 182 10.68 3.14 14.66
C GLY A 182 12.13 2.72 14.36
N TYR A 183 12.74 3.22 13.29
CA TYR A 183 14.16 3.08 13.02
C TYR A 183 14.94 4.16 13.78
N ASN A 184 15.78 3.76 14.74
CA ASN A 184 16.64 4.71 15.45
C ASN A 184 18.03 4.74 14.80
N PRO A 185 18.44 5.82 14.11
CA PRO A 185 19.77 5.91 13.51
C PRO A 185 20.91 5.91 14.55
N MET A 186 20.60 6.14 15.83
CA MET A 186 21.56 6.09 16.94
C MET A 186 21.96 4.67 17.39
N HIS A 187 21.58 3.62 16.66
CA HIS A 187 22.08 2.25 16.90
C HIS A 187 23.18 1.81 15.92
N HIS A 188 23.77 2.76 15.19
CA HIS A 188 25.08 2.59 14.57
C HIS A 188 26.15 3.29 15.40
N ASP A 189 26.52 2.69 16.51
CA ASP A 189 27.88 2.85 17.01
C ASP A 189 28.73 1.76 16.34
N PHE A 190 29.78 2.20 15.67
CA PHE A 190 30.80 1.39 15.01
C PHE A 190 31.55 0.47 15.98
#